data_AF-A0A9D9RW59-F1
#
_entry.id   AF-A0A9D9RW59-F1
#
_cell.length_a   1.000
_cell.length_b   1.000
_cell.length_c   1.000
_cell.angle_alpha   90.00
_cell.angle_beta   90.00
_cell.angle_gamma   90.00
#
_symmetry.space_group_name_H-M   'P 1'
#
loop_
_entity.id
_entity.type
_entity.pdbx_description
1 polymer ?
#
loop_
_entity_poly.entity_id
_entity_poly.type
_entity_poly.pdbx_seq_one_letter_code
_entity_poly.pdbx_strand_id
1 'polypeptide(L)' 'MPHTHAHTKAEAIHDALEVFEEAHHHQPDAHEKARLVSDTIKEWEHEEVEARHSADTAA' A
#
# COMPACT_ATOMS: atom_id res chain seq x y z
N MET A 1 0.64 2.55 -16.68
CA MET A 1 0.52 1.32 -15.87
C MET A 1 -0.71 1.51 -15.01
N PRO A 2 -1.64 0.54 -14.92
CA PRO A 2 -2.77 0.70 -14.00
C PRO A 2 -2.21 0.69 -12.58
N HIS A 3 -2.70 1.60 -11.73
CA HIS A 3 -2.31 1.72 -10.33
C HIS A 3 -2.33 0.33 -9.68
N THR A 4 -1.16 -0.14 -9.26
CA THR A 4 -0.96 -1.50 -8.72
C THR A 4 -1.50 -1.62 -7.30
N HIS A 5 -1.68 -0.50 -6.60
CA HIS A 5 -2.33 -0.46 -5.31
C HIS A 5 -3.80 -0.05 -5.37
N ALA A 6 -4.55 -0.52 -4.38
CA ALA A 6 -5.97 -0.23 -4.21
C ALA A 6 -6.27 1.28 -4.22
N HIS A 7 -7.51 1.62 -4.59
CA HIS A 7 -7.96 2.99 -4.82
C HIS A 7 -7.83 3.90 -3.59
N THR A 8 -7.76 3.33 -2.39
CA THR A 8 -7.58 4.09 -1.15
C THR A 8 -6.47 3.50 -0.28
N LYS A 9 -5.82 4.36 0.54
CA LYS A 9 -4.86 3.91 1.56
C LYS A 9 -5.41 2.81 2.48
N ALA A 10 -6.70 2.90 2.82
CA ALA A 10 -7.33 1.94 3.72
C ALA A 10 -7.45 0.55 3.08
N GLU A 11 -7.83 0.49 1.80
CA GLU A 11 -7.85 -0.77 1.04
C GLU A 11 -6.44 -1.32 0.86
N ALA A 12 -5.45 -0.48 0.54
CA ALA A 12 -4.06 -0.93 0.40
C ALA A 12 -3.52 -1.57 1.70
N ILE A 13 -3.83 -0.96 2.86
CA ILE A 13 -3.49 -1.53 4.17
C ILE A 13 -4.22 -2.85 4.41
N HIS A 14 -5.49 -2.94 4.02
CA HIS A 14 -6.28 -4.17 4.20
C HIS A 14 -5.70 -5.32 3.36
N ASP A 15 -5.42 -5.07 2.08
CA ASP A 15 -4.81 -6.05 1.19
C ASP A 15 -3.44 -6.51 1.70
N ALA A 16 -2.61 -5.59 2.19
CA ALA A 16 -1.32 -5.92 2.77
C ALA A 16 -1.44 -6.85 4.00
N LEU A 17 -2.45 -6.62 4.84
CA LEU A 17 -2.73 -7.47 6.01
C LEU A 17 -3.23 -8.86 5.60
N GLU A 18 -4.10 -8.96 4.59
CA GLU A 18 -4.56 -10.24 4.05
C GLU A 18 -3.40 -11.05 3.46
N VAL A 19 -2.55 -10.40 2.65
CA VAL A 19 -1.36 -11.03 2.07
C VAL A 19 -0.40 -11.53 3.16
N PHE A 20 -0.24 -10.76 4.24
CA PHE A 20 0.56 -11.21 5.38
C PHE A 20 -0.05 -12.45 6.05
N GLU A 21 -1.36 -12.45 6.33
CA GLU A 21 -2.04 -13.58 6.96
C GLU A 21 -1.99 -14.83 6.08
N GLU A 22 -2.16 -14.69 4.76
CA GLU A 22 -2.04 -15.77 3.80
C GLU A 22 -0.62 -16.36 3.77
N ALA A 23 0.40 -15.50 3.74
CA ALA A 23 1.81 -15.91 3.64
C ALA A 23 2.38 -16.48 4.94
N HIS A 24 1.96 -15.96 6.09
CA HIS A 24 2.51 -16.31 7.40
C HIS A 24 1.61 -17.25 8.21
N HIS A 25 0.37 -17.47 7.79
CA HIS A 25 -0.63 -18.28 8.49
C HIS A 25 -0.91 -17.85 9.94
N HIS A 26 -0.66 -16.58 10.26
CA HIS A 26 -1.02 -15.95 11.53
C HIS A 26 -1.35 -14.48 11.34
N GLN A 27 -2.05 -13.91 12.31
CA GLN A 27 -2.27 -12.47 12.34
C GLN A 27 -1.00 -11.75 12.80
N PRO A 28 -0.67 -10.59 12.21
CA PRO A 28 0.51 -9.83 12.59
C PRO A 28 0.40 -9.34 14.03
N ASP A 29 1.52 -9.38 14.75
CA ASP A 29 1.61 -8.73 16.05
C ASP A 29 1.55 -7.20 15.92
N ALA A 30 1.52 -6.50 17.06
CA ALA A 30 1.39 -5.04 17.06
C ALA A 30 2.53 -4.32 16.32
N HIS A 31 3.77 -4.83 16.42
CA HIS A 31 4.93 -4.24 15.80
C HIS A 31 5.01 -4.60 14.31
N GLU A 32 4.73 -5.85 13.96
CA GLU A 32 4.61 -6.31 12.57
C GLU A 32 3.53 -5.51 11.83
N LYS A 33 2.36 -5.35 12.44
CA LYS A 33 1.27 -4.55 11.90
C LYS A 33 1.68 -3.09 11.73
N ALA A 34 2.34 -2.49 12.72
CA ALA A 34 2.81 -1.10 12.61
C ALA A 34 3.82 -0.92 11.46
N ARG A 35 4.74 -1.87 11.30
CA ARG A 35 5.70 -1.87 10.19
C ARG A 35 4.99 -2.01 8.85
N LEU A 36 4.12 -3.01 8.71
CA LEU A 36 3.38 -3.29 7.48
C LEU A 36 2.53 -2.10 7.05
N VAL A 37 1.79 -1.49 7.98
CA VAL A 37 1.00 -0.29 7.72
C VAL A 37 1.88 0.87 7.29
N SER A 38 3.02 1.10 7.95
CA SER A 38 3.93 2.20 7.60
C SER A 38 4.54 2.02 6.22
N ASP A 39 5.00 0.82 5.89
CA ASP A 39 5.61 0.52 4.60
C ASP A 39 4.57 0.62 3.47
N THR A 40 3.37 0.08 3.67
CA THR A 40 2.25 0.18 2.71
C THR A 40 1.83 1.63 2.46
N ILE A 41 1.74 2.47 3.50
CA ILE A 41 1.39 3.89 3.34
C ILE A 41 2.46 4.62 2.54
N LYS A 42 3.74 4.37 2.80
CA LYS A 42 4.84 5.02 2.07
C LYS A 42 4.82 4.65 0.59
N GLU A 43 4.58 3.39 0.27
CA GLU A 43 4.49 2.90 -1.11
C GLU A 43 3.30 3.53 -1.83
N TRP A 44 2.11 3.50 -1.22
CA TRP A 44 0.92 4.12 -1.78
C TRP A 44 1.09 5.64 -1.99
N GLU A 45 1.69 6.35 -1.04
CA GLU A 45 1.94 7.79 -1.19
C GLU A 45 2.93 8.08 -2.31
N HIS A 46 3.94 7.24 -2.49
CA HIS A 46 4.89 7.37 -3.59
C HIS A 46 4.19 7.18 -4.94
N GLU A 47 3.40 6.12 -5.10
CA GLU A 47 2.65 5.86 -6.34
C GLU A 47 1.69 7.01 -6.69
N GLU A 48 0.97 7.56 -5.70
CA GLU A 48 0.05 8.68 -5.94
C GLU A 48 0.77 9.98 -6.31
N VAL A 49 1.94 10.23 -5.73
CA VAL A 49 2.80 11.36 -6.10
C VAL A 49 3.31 11.18 -7.53
N GLU A 50 3.79 9.99 -7.89
CA GLU A 50 4.24 9.69 -9.26
C GLU A 50 3.10 9.80 -10.28
N ALA A 51 1.89 9.36 -9.94
CA ALA A 51 0.72 9.49 -10.80
C ALA A 51 0.38 10.96 -11.09
N ARG A 52 0.45 11.81 -10.07
CA ARG A 52 0.23 13.26 -10.22
C ARG A 52 1.33 13.92 -11.07
N HIS A 53 2.59 13.58 -10.83
CA HIS A 53 3.70 14.11 -11.65
C HIS A 53 3.64 13.65 -13.11
N SER A 54 3.22 12.41 -13.34
CA SER A 54 3.02 11.88 -14.69
C SER A 54 1.86 12.58 -15.42
N ALA A 55 0.79 12.90 -14.70
CA ALA A 55 -0.33 13.68 -15.25
C ALA A 55 0.09 15.12 -15.59
N ASP A 56 0.88 15.78 -14.73
CA ASP A 56 1.40 17.13 -14.99
C ASP A 56 2.40 17.17 -16.16
N THR A 57 3.15 16.09 -16.38
CA THR A 57 4.12 15.99 -17.50
C THR A 57 3.43 15.73 -18.85
N ALA A 58 2.20 15.23 -18.84
CA ALA A 58 1.44 14.90 -20.06
C ALA A 58 0.52 16.04 -20.54
N ALA A 59 0.45 17.17 -19.82
CA ALA A 59 -0.35 18.36 -20.15
C ALA A 59 0.46 19.45 -20.87
#